data_AF-A0AAD8ERP6-F1
#
_entry.id   AF-A0AAD8ERP6-F1
#
_cell.length_a   1.000
_cell.length_b   1.000
_cell.length_c   1.000
_cell.angle_alpha   90.00
_cell.angle_beta   90.00
_cell.angle_gamma   90.00
#
_symmetry.space_group_name_H-M   'P 1'
#
loop_
_entity.id
_entity.type
_entity.pdbx_description
1 polymer ?
#
loop_
_entity_poly.entity_id
_entity_poly.type
_entity_poly.pdbx_seq_one_letter_code
_entity_poly.pdbx_strand_id
1 'polypeptide(L)'
;MITFNGGQCQLNLNSKCTHLIITKPEGTAMRHEGSIRIVTPDWIVDSVRSRGRCEEGLYHPRLLILPKPRSPTPPPPPPPPSFQ
;
A
#
# COMPACT_ATOMS: atom_id res chain seq x y z
N MET A 1 18.52 5.91 3.20
CA MET A 1 17.82 5.39 2.00
C MET A 1 17.34 6.50 1.09
N ILE A 2 16.37 7.34 1.47
CA ILE A 2 15.85 8.39 0.56
C ILE A 2 16.92 9.43 0.21
N THR A 3 17.58 10.01 1.23
CA THR A 3 18.64 11.01 1.03
C THR A 3 19.86 10.47 0.30
N PHE A 4 20.11 9.17 0.43
CA PHE A 4 21.21 8.48 -0.25
C PHE A 4 20.94 8.27 -1.75
N ASN A 5 19.67 8.25 -2.17
CA ASN A 5 19.26 8.12 -3.58
C ASN A 5 18.86 9.48 -4.18
N GLY A 6 19.37 10.60 -3.63
CA GLY A 6 19.12 11.95 -4.14
C GLY A 6 17.77 12.56 -3.77
N GLY A 7 16.97 11.89 -2.93
CA GLY A 7 15.71 12.42 -2.42
C GLY A 7 15.89 13.35 -1.22
N GLN A 8 14.83 14.07 -0.83
CA GLN A 8 14.79 14.85 0.41
C GLN A 8 13.69 14.34 1.33
N CYS A 9 13.99 14.27 2.62
CA CYS A 9 13.02 13.98 3.67
C CYS A 9 12.75 15.27 4.45
N GLN A 10 11.49 15.55 4.74
CA GLN A 10 11.09 16.71 5.53
C GLN A 10 9.99 16.29 6.51
N LEU A 11 10.05 16.85 7.72
CA LEU A 11 9.05 16.59 8.76
C LEU A 11 7.74 17.35 8.47
N ASN A 12 7.86 18.58 7.96
CA ASN A 12 6.72 19.44 7.70
C ASN A 12 6.27 19.31 6.24
N LEU A 13 4.96 19.10 6.06
CA LEU A 13 4.35 19.04 4.73
C LEU A 13 4.34 20.45 4.11
N ASN A 14 4.92 20.58 2.92
CA ASN A 14 4.88 21.79 2.11
C ASN A 14 4.54 21.44 0.66
N SER A 15 4.31 22.46 -0.18
CA SER A 15 3.95 22.26 -1.59
C SER A 15 5.07 21.65 -2.45
N LYS A 16 6.30 21.56 -1.94
CA LYS A 16 7.41 20.85 -2.63
C LYS A 16 7.40 19.34 -2.32
N CYS A 17 6.63 18.91 -1.33
CA CYS A 17 6.50 17.50 -0.99
C CYS A 17 5.73 16.76 -2.08
N THR A 18 6.30 15.68 -2.60
CA THR A 18 5.67 14.87 -3.66
C THR A 18 5.04 13.59 -3.14
N HIS A 19 5.57 13.07 -2.03
CA HIS A 19 5.15 11.82 -1.40
C HIS A 19 5.03 12.01 0.10
N LEU A 20 3.91 11.56 0.66
CA LEU A 20 3.64 11.53 2.07
C LEU A 20 3.71 10.08 2.54
N ILE A 21 4.66 9.78 3.43
CA ILE A 21 4.87 8.43 3.93
C ILE A 21 4.15 8.30 5.27
N ILE A 22 3.15 7.42 5.36
CA ILE A 22 2.43 7.14 6.61
C ILE A 22 2.24 5.64 6.83
N THR A 23 2.31 5.21 8.09
CA THR A 23 2.12 3.81 8.48
C THR A 23 0.66 3.46 8.76
N LYS A 24 -0.16 4.46 9.11
CA LYS A 24 -1.58 4.30 9.39
C LYS A 24 -2.40 5.28 8.56
N PRO A 25 -3.57 4.89 8.05
CA PRO A 25 -4.47 5.79 7.35
C PRO A 25 -5.27 6.66 8.34
N GLU A 26 -4.59 7.30 9.27
CA GLU A 26 -5.18 8.13 10.32
C GLU A 26 -4.46 9.48 10.43
N GLY A 27 -5.17 10.49 10.95
CA GLY A 27 -4.61 11.81 11.23
C GLY A 27 -4.78 12.82 10.10
N THR A 28 -4.17 14.00 10.29
CA THR A 28 -4.27 15.14 9.38
C THR A 28 -3.58 14.90 8.03
N ALA A 29 -2.60 14.00 7.99
CA ALA A 29 -1.91 13.57 6.78
C ALA A 29 -2.87 13.03 5.69
N MET A 30 -3.88 12.24 6.10
CA MET A 30 -4.89 11.70 5.19
C MET A 30 -5.80 12.76 4.57
N ARG A 31 -5.89 13.96 5.16
CA ARG A 31 -6.68 15.06 4.57
C ARG A 31 -6.08 15.60 3.28
N HIS A 32 -4.80 15.29 3.02
CA HIS A 32 -4.11 15.65 1.80
C HIS A 32 -4.20 14.56 0.72
N GLU A 33 -4.97 13.50 0.95
CA GLU A 33 -5.32 12.48 -0.04
C GLU A 33 -5.97 13.18 -1.24
N GLY A 34 -5.28 13.16 -2.40
CA GLY A 34 -5.69 13.88 -3.62
C GLY A 34 -4.76 15.04 -4.02
N SER A 35 -4.11 15.70 -3.05
CA SER A 35 -3.11 16.74 -3.33
C SER A 35 -1.68 16.21 -3.35
N ILE A 36 -1.40 15.17 -2.56
CA ILE A 36 -0.11 14.50 -2.49
C ILE A 36 -0.28 12.99 -2.53
N ARG A 37 0.71 12.28 -3.08
CA ARG A 37 0.70 10.81 -3.09
C ARG A 37 0.98 10.27 -1.70
N ILE A 38 0.03 9.53 -1.13
CA ILE A 38 0.18 8.91 0.19
C ILE A 38 0.62 7.46 0.00
N VAL A 39 1.73 7.08 0.62
CA VAL A 39 2.34 5.75 0.54
C VAL A 39 2.78 5.25 1.91
N THR A 40 3.02 3.96 2.03
CA THR A 40 3.59 3.34 3.23
C THR A 40 5.12 3.30 3.15
N PRO A 41 5.83 3.13 4.27
CA PRO A 41 7.30 3.00 4.25
C PRO A 41 7.81 1.87 3.36
N ASP A 42 7.01 0.81 3.17
CA ASP A 42 7.34 -0.31 2.28
C ASP A 42 7.59 0.11 0.84
N TRP A 43 6.87 1.14 0.37
CA TRP A 43 7.09 1.71 -0.97
C TRP A 43 8.53 2.17 -1.17
N ILE A 44 9.15 2.74 -0.14
CA ILE A 44 10.54 3.20 -0.19
C ILE A 44 11.47 2.01 -0.29
N VAL A 45 11.23 0.97 0.51
CA VAL A 45 12.05 -0.25 0.54
C VAL A 45 12.01 -0.94 -0.81
N ASP A 46 10.83 -1.11 -1.38
CA ASP A 46 10.63 -1.76 -2.66
C ASP A 46 11.10 -0.89 -3.83
N SER A 47 10.97 0.44 -3.75
CA SER A 47 11.52 1.36 -4.74
C SER A 47 13.06 1.32 -4.76
N VAL A 48 13.68 1.25 -3.58
CA VAL A 48 15.14 1.11 -3.49
C VAL A 48 15.58 -0.28 -3.98
N ARG A 49 14.84 -1.34 -3.64
CA ARG A 49 15.14 -2.72 -4.08
C ARG A 49 15.02 -2.88 -5.59
N SER A 50 13.99 -2.30 -6.20
CA SER A 50 13.76 -2.32 -7.65
C SER A 50 14.62 -1.30 -8.41
N ARG A 51 15.40 -0.45 -7.70
CA ARG A 51 16.16 0.68 -8.26
C ARG A 51 15.30 1.60 -9.13
N GLY A 52 14.03 1.73 -8.79
CA GLY A 52 13.04 2.43 -9.59
C GLY A 52 11.86 2.90 -8.74
N ARG A 53 11.05 3.80 -9.28
CA ARG A 53 9.87 4.30 -8.58
C ARG A 53 8.75 3.26 -8.67
N CYS A 54 8.36 2.67 -7.54
CA CYS A 54 7.20 1.78 -7.48
C CYS A 54 5.88 2.57 -7.61
N GLU A 55 4.82 1.89 -8.02
CA GLU A 55 3.48 2.50 -8.13
C GLU A 55 2.93 2.83 -6.75
N GLU A 56 2.62 4.10 -6.48
CA GLU A 56 2.18 4.56 -5.16
C GLU A 56 0.81 3.98 -4.76
N GLY A 57 -0.06 3.72 -5.74
CA GLY A 57 -1.40 3.17 -5.52
C GLY A 57 -1.39 1.83 -4.79
N LEU A 58 -0.40 0.97 -5.06
CA LEU A 58 -0.25 -0.36 -4.44
C LEU A 58 0.17 -0.31 -2.98
N TYR A 59 0.78 0.79 -2.56
CA TYR A 59 1.32 0.98 -1.21
C TYR A 59 0.48 1.99 -0.41
N HIS A 60 -0.77 2.20 -0.80
CA HIS A 60 -1.65 3.07 -0.06
C HIS A 60 -1.95 2.46 1.32
N PRO A 61 -1.86 3.21 2.43
CA PRO A 61 -2.10 2.68 3.79
C PRO A 61 -3.52 2.13 4.00
N ARG A 62 -4.48 2.52 3.14
CA ARG A 62 -5.83 1.92 3.11
C ARG A 62 -5.86 0.52 2.48
N LEU A 63 -4.91 0.17 1.62
CA LEU A 63 -4.78 -1.19 1.05
C LEU A 63 -4.09 -2.18 1.99
N LEU A 64 -3.27 -1.70 2.93
CA LEU A 64 -2.75 -2.54 4.02
C LEU A 64 -3.90 -3.09 4.89
N ILE A 65 -5.02 -2.38 4.94
CA ILE A 65 -6.27 -2.85 5.54
C ILE A 65 -7.00 -3.71 4.50
N LEU A 66 -6.61 -4.99 4.36
CA LEU A 66 -7.42 -6.16 3.96
C LEU A 66 -6.62 -7.14 3.08
N PRO A 67 -6.12 -8.26 3.64
CA PRO A 67 -6.63 -9.53 3.16
C PRO A 67 -8.08 -9.64 3.66
N LYS A 68 -9.07 -9.51 2.77
CA LYS A 68 -10.32 -10.25 3.03
C LYS A 68 -9.86 -11.70 3.22
N PRO A 69 -10.15 -12.37 4.34
CA PRO A 69 -9.89 -13.81 4.41
C PRO A 69 -10.53 -14.39 3.16
N ARG A 70 -9.75 -15.12 2.35
CA ARG A 70 -10.31 -15.93 1.28
C ARG A 70 -11.43 -16.71 1.94
N SER A 71 -12.67 -16.40 1.58
CA SER A 71 -13.83 -17.16 2.04
C SER A 71 -13.45 -18.64 1.92
N PRO A 72 -13.57 -19.46 2.97
CA PRO A 72 -13.24 -20.87 2.87
C PRO A 72 -14.03 -21.41 1.68
N THR A 73 -13.32 -21.95 0.70
CA THR A 73 -13.92 -22.51 -0.51
C THR A 73 -15.04 -23.45 -0.03
N PRO A 74 -16.30 -23.27 -0.47
CA PRO A 74 -17.34 -24.21 -0.08
C PRO A 74 -16.86 -25.62 -0.44
N PRO A 75 -17.05 -26.61 0.47
CA PRO A 75 -16.63 -27.97 0.20
C PRO A 75 -17.21 -28.41 -1.16
N PRO A 76 -16.44 -29.16 -1.97
CA PRO A 76 -16.94 -29.66 -3.24
C PRO A 76 -18.28 -30.38 -3.01
N PRO A 77 -19.27 -30.18 -3.89
CA PRO A 77 -20.54 -30.88 -3.76
C PRO A 77 -20.30 -32.40 -3.72
N PRO A 78 -21.06 -33.15 -2.90
CA PRO A 78 -20.91 -34.59 -2.85
C PRO A 78 -21.12 -35.18 -4.26
N PRO A 79 -20.37 -36.24 -4.62
CA PRO A 79 -20.54 -36.88 -5.92
C PRO A 79 -22.00 -37.37 -6.06
N PRO A 80 -22.59 -37.29 -7.28
CA PRO A 80 -23.94 -37.76 -7.50
C PRO A 80 -24.04 -39.25 -7.14
N PRO A 81 -25.15 -39.70 -6.53
CA PRO A 81 -25.34 -41.10 -6.18
C PRO A 81 -25.28 -41.93 -7.46
N SER A 82 -24.39 -42.94 -7.45
CA SER A 82 -24.36 -43.95 -8.50
C SER A 82 -25.61 -44.80 -8.36
N PHE A 83 -26.57 -44.63 -9.27
CA PHE A 83 -27.69 -45.55 -9.39
C PHE A 83 -27.17 -46.85 -10.01
N GLN A 84 -27.16 -47.93 -9.23
CA GLN A 84 -27.05 -49.32 -9.72
C GLN A 84 -28.44 -49.87 -10.00
#